data_AF-A0A7J8TJB1-F1
#
_entry.id   AF-A0A7J8TJB1-F1
#
_cell.length_a   1.000
_cell.length_b   1.000
_cell.length_c   1.000
_cell.angle_alpha   90.00
_cell.angle_beta   90.00
_cell.angle_gamma   90.00
#
_symmetry.space_group_name_H-M   'P 1'
#
loop_
_entity.id
_entity.type
_entity.pdbx_description
1 polymer ?
#
loop_
_entity_poly.entity_id
_entity_poly.type
_entity_poly.pdbx_seq_one_letter_code
_entity_poly.pdbx_strand_id
1 'polypeptide(L)'
;MKRLAVGPMTTPEYNEWWVRRINDNTLKTSQESNQSIEEHLWVVPSELEIIRQDFERRNLELEKKIEQMEDDNMNLRLDIDVQKLEIENLRKGKNKSKEDLDSLKTDYKKLRLSG
;
A
#
# COMPACT_ATOMS: atom_id res chain seq x y z
N MET A 1 5.48 -23.97 -13.07
CA MET A 1 5.57 -22.49 -12.90
C MET A 1 4.23 -21.89 -13.30
N LYS A 2 3.59 -21.13 -12.40
CA LYS A 2 2.34 -20.43 -12.70
C LYS A 2 2.69 -19.21 -13.56
N ARG A 3 2.07 -19.06 -14.73
CA ARG A 3 2.25 -17.88 -15.59
C ARG A 3 1.62 -16.69 -14.85
N LEU A 4 2.45 -15.76 -14.40
CA LEU A 4 1.98 -14.45 -13.99
C LEU A 4 1.44 -13.76 -15.24
N ALA A 5 0.14 -13.46 -15.26
CA ALA A 5 -0.45 -12.62 -16.29
C ALA A 5 0.09 -11.20 -16.10
N VAL A 6 1.20 -10.92 -16.77
CA VAL A 6 1.72 -9.56 -16.94
C VAL A 6 0.71 -8.84 -17.83
N GLY A 7 -0.04 -7.90 -17.25
CA GLY A 7 -0.90 -7.00 -18.01
C GLY A 7 -0.09 -6.25 -19.07
N PRO A 8 -0.73 -5.67 -20.09
CA PRO A 8 -0.02 -4.92 -21.12
C PRO A 8 0.88 -3.88 -20.47
N MET A 9 2.19 -4.03 -20.68
CA MET A 9 3.23 -3.18 -20.09
C MET A 9 3.13 -1.74 -20.61
N THR A 10 2.47 -1.58 -21.77
CA THR A 10 2.22 -0.33 -22.47
C THR A 10 0.94 0.32 -21.95
N THR A 11 1.12 1.48 -21.35
CA THR A 11 0.05 2.39 -20.93
C THR A 11 -0.72 2.91 -22.17
N PRO A 12 -1.99 3.34 -22.02
CA PRO A 12 -2.78 3.91 -23.11
C PRO A 12 -2.04 5.03 -23.86
N GLU A 13 -1.23 5.81 -23.14
CA GLU A 13 -0.39 6.88 -23.66
C GLU A 13 0.64 6.40 -24.69
N TYR A 14 1.22 5.20 -24.53
CA TYR A 14 2.12 4.60 -25.53
C TYR A 14 1.37 4.25 -26.82
N ASN A 15 0.14 3.73 -26.70
CA ASN A 15 -0.67 3.38 -27.86
C ASN A 15 -1.15 4.64 -28.61
N GLU A 16 -1.54 5.70 -27.89
CA GLU A 16 -1.87 7.00 -28.49
C GLU A 16 -0.66 7.65 -29.19
N TRP A 17 0.51 7.57 -28.55
CA TRP A 17 1.78 8.01 -29.14
C TRP A 17 2.12 7.24 -30.43
N TRP A 18 1.94 5.91 -30.42
CA TRP A 18 2.22 5.05 -31.58
C TRP A 18 1.25 5.32 -32.75
N VAL A 19 -0.04 5.49 -32.46
CA VAL A 19 -1.07 5.80 -33.46
C VAL A 19 -0.83 7.16 -34.12
N ARG A 20 -0.35 8.17 -33.38
CA ARG A 20 0.03 9.48 -33.95
C ARG A 20 1.19 9.37 -34.93
N ARG A 21 2.19 8.52 -34.66
CA ARG A 21 3.41 8.38 -35.47
C ARG A 21 3.27 7.51 -36.71
N ILE A 22 2.36 6.54 -36.74
CA ILE A 22 2.20 5.65 -37.92
C ILE A 22 1.83 6.44 -39.19
N ASN A 23 1.17 7.59 -39.07
CA ASN A 23 0.82 8.43 -40.21
C ASN A 23 1.93 9.39 -40.68
N ASP A 24 3.03 9.52 -39.94
CA ASP A 24 4.07 10.53 -40.23
C ASP A 24 5.35 9.94 -40.86
N ASN A 25 5.39 8.63 -41.13
CA ASN A 25 6.59 7.99 -41.69
C ASN A 25 6.78 8.21 -43.20
N THR A 26 5.87 8.90 -43.90
CA THR A 26 6.20 9.48 -45.21
C THR A 26 6.60 10.94 -45.03
N LEU A 27 7.87 11.15 -44.70
CA LEU A 27 8.55 12.41 -44.97
C LEU A 27 8.68 12.54 -46.49
N LYS A 28 7.58 12.90 -47.16
CA LYS A 28 7.65 13.38 -48.53
C LYS A 28 8.31 14.74 -48.42
N THR A 29 9.62 14.76 -48.65
CA THR A 29 10.46 15.96 -48.77
C THR A 29 10.06 16.75 -50.03
N SER A 30 8.80 17.19 -50.13
CA SER A 30 8.41 18.23 -51.08
C SER A 30 8.56 19.57 -50.36
N GLN A 31 9.79 20.09 -50.42
CA GLN A 31 10.08 21.47 -50.79
C GLN A 31 8.88 22.43 -50.64
N GLU A 32 8.73 23.02 -49.46
CA GLU A 32 8.29 24.41 -49.28
C GLU A 32 8.54 24.80 -47.82
N SER A 33 9.61 25.56 -47.65
CA SER A 33 10.03 26.28 -46.46
C SER A 33 8.87 27.07 -45.85
N ASN A 34 8.55 26.85 -44.56
CA ASN A 34 8.06 27.85 -43.58
C ASN A 34 7.55 27.25 -42.24
N GLN A 35 7.68 25.94 -41.97
CA GLN A 35 7.50 25.43 -40.61
C GLN A 35 8.81 25.63 -39.83
N SER A 36 8.74 26.33 -38.71
CA SER A 36 9.92 26.68 -37.93
C SER A 36 10.62 25.40 -37.48
N ILE A 37 11.95 25.43 -37.46
CA ILE A 37 12.77 24.38 -36.86
C ILE A 37 12.29 24.07 -35.42
N GLU A 38 11.68 25.07 -34.75
CA GLU A 38 11.01 24.98 -33.46
C GLU A 38 9.78 24.04 -33.44
N GLU A 39 8.97 23.99 -34.51
CA GLU A 39 7.87 23.01 -34.65
C GLU A 39 8.40 21.58 -34.90
N HIS A 40 9.53 21.42 -35.60
CA HIS A 40 10.24 20.13 -35.72
C HIS A 40 10.99 19.74 -34.44
N LEU A 41 11.25 20.70 -33.56
CA LEU A 41 11.75 20.54 -32.19
C LEU A 41 10.60 20.42 -31.19
N TRP A 42 9.36 20.13 -31.62
CA TRP A 42 8.41 19.50 -30.73
C TRP A 42 9.02 18.17 -30.32
N VAL A 43 9.76 18.18 -29.22
CA VAL A 43 10.55 17.06 -28.70
C VAL A 43 9.55 15.99 -28.29
N VAL A 44 9.08 15.21 -29.26
CA VAL A 44 8.31 14.00 -29.01
C VAL A 44 9.22 13.15 -28.13
N PRO A 45 8.83 12.90 -26.87
CA PRO A 45 9.64 12.08 -25.98
C PRO A 45 9.89 10.74 -26.66
N SER A 46 11.15 10.31 -26.67
CA SER A 46 11.47 8.99 -27.19
C SER A 46 10.71 7.92 -26.40
N GLU A 47 10.44 6.76 -27.02
CA GLU A 47 9.79 5.64 -26.32
C GLU A 47 10.48 5.32 -24.98
N LEU A 48 11.81 5.44 -24.94
CA LEU A 48 12.60 5.25 -23.73
C LEU A 48 12.33 6.31 -22.66
N GLU A 49 12.12 7.56 -23.05
CA GLU A 49 11.80 8.65 -22.12
C GLU A 49 10.41 8.47 -21.50
N ILE A 50 9.43 8.02 -22.29
CA ILE A 50 8.08 7.67 -21.81
C ILE A 50 8.16 6.49 -20.83
N ILE A 51 8.88 5.43 -21.20
CA ILE A 51 9.07 4.25 -20.33
C ILE A 51 9.77 4.62 -19.03
N ARG A 52 10.77 5.50 -19.08
CA ARG A 52 11.49 5.99 -17.90
C ARG A 52 10.55 6.75 -16.95
N GLN A 53 9.75 7.67 -17.46
CA GLN A 53 8.79 8.43 -16.66
C GLN A 53 7.73 7.53 -16.02
N ASP A 54 7.21 6.54 -16.77
CA ASP A 54 6.26 5.58 -16.22
C ASP A 54 6.87 4.67 -15.16
N PHE A 55 8.15 4.30 -15.31
CA PHE A 55 8.89 3.56 -14.30
C PHE A 55 9.07 4.39 -13.02
N GLU A 56 9.50 5.65 -13.14
CA GLU A 56 9.64 6.58 -12.00
C GLU A 56 8.31 6.78 -11.26
N ARG A 57 7.20 6.95 -12.00
CA ARG A 57 5.85 7.09 -11.43
C ARG A 57 5.44 5.84 -10.62
N ARG A 58 5.63 4.65 -11.19
CA ARG A 58 5.32 3.38 -10.51
C ARG A 58 6.21 3.18 -9.29
N ASN A 59 7.49 3.58 -9.37
CA ASN A 59 8.40 3.47 -8.24
C ASN A 59 7.95 4.36 -7.08
N LEU A 60 7.56 5.61 -7.35
CA LEU A 60 7.01 6.52 -6.34
C LEU A 60 5.71 5.99 -5.71
N GLU A 61 4.82 5.40 -6.51
CA GLU A 61 3.59 4.77 -6.00
C GLU A 61 3.91 3.59 -5.06
N LEU A 62 4.89 2.77 -5.43
CA LEU A 62 5.34 1.64 -4.62
C LEU A 62 6.00 2.11 -3.32
N GLU A 63 6.86 3.14 -3.37
CA GLU A 63 7.48 3.73 -2.18
C GLU A 63 6.42 4.24 -1.20
N LYS A 64 5.43 4.99 -1.69
CA LYS A 64 4.31 5.46 -0.86
C LYS A 64 3.51 4.31 -0.25
N LYS A 65 3.31 3.23 -1.01
CA LYS A 65 2.61 2.04 -0.50
C LYS A 65 3.43 1.29 0.55
N ILE A 66 4.74 1.24 0.41
CA ILE A 66 5.66 0.67 1.40
C ILE A 66 5.58 1.48 2.69
N GLU A 67 5.70 2.80 2.62
CA GLU A 67 5.60 3.70 3.77
C GLU A 67 4.26 3.49 4.52
N GLN A 68 3.14 3.47 3.79
CA GLN A 68 1.83 3.20 4.41
C GLN A 68 1.78 1.84 5.10
N MET A 69 2.33 0.79 4.48
CA MET A 69 2.36 -0.55 5.09
C MET A 69 3.25 -0.61 6.33
N GLU A 70 4.36 0.14 6.36
CA GLU A 70 5.24 0.21 7.53
C GLU A 70 4.53 0.91 8.70
N ASP A 71 3.82 2.01 8.44
CA ASP A 71 3.00 2.71 9.42
C ASP A 71 1.87 1.83 9.97
N ASP A 72 1.11 1.18 9.08
CA ASP A 72 0.03 0.26 9.47
C ASP A 72 0.57 -0.89 10.32
N ASN A 73 1.74 -1.43 9.98
CA ASN A 73 2.38 -2.50 10.75
C ASN A 73 2.84 -2.02 12.13
N MET A 74 3.35 -0.78 12.24
CA MET A 74 3.69 -0.20 13.55
C MET A 74 2.45 -0.02 14.43
N ASN A 75 1.34 0.47 13.86
CA ASN A 75 0.07 0.61 14.58
C ASN A 75 -0.46 -0.74 15.08
N LEU A 76 -0.47 -1.76 14.21
CA LEU A 76 -0.92 -3.10 14.59
C LEU A 76 -0.06 -3.72 15.70
N ARG A 77 1.25 -3.46 15.73
CA ARG A 77 2.12 -3.93 16.81
C ARG A 77 1.75 -3.26 18.15
N LEU A 78 1.45 -1.97 18.14
CA LEU A 78 0.99 -1.26 19.34
C LEU A 78 -0.35 -1.83 19.84
N ASP A 79 -1.31 -2.06 18.94
CA ASP A 79 -2.61 -2.64 19.29
C ASP A 79 -2.47 -4.03 19.93
N ILE A 80 -1.57 -4.86 19.39
CA ILE A 80 -1.25 -6.18 19.95
C ILE A 80 -0.71 -6.03 21.39
N ASP A 81 0.18 -5.09 21.64
CA ASP A 81 0.76 -4.90 22.96
C ASP A 81 -0.25 -4.33 23.97
N VAL A 82 -1.15 -3.44 23.52
CA VAL A 82 -2.30 -2.97 24.32
C VAL A 82 -3.21 -4.14 24.70
N GLN A 83 -3.60 -4.98 23.73
CA GLN A 83 -4.46 -6.15 24.00
C GLN A 83 -3.80 -7.14 24.96
N LYS A 84 -2.49 -7.38 24.83
CA LYS A 84 -1.76 -8.24 25.78
C LYS A 84 -1.85 -7.68 27.21
N LEU A 85 -1.65 -6.37 27.38
CA LEU A 85 -1.71 -5.72 28.68
C LEU A 85 -3.12 -5.81 29.28
N GLU A 86 -4.15 -5.60 28.48
CA GLU A 86 -5.53 -5.71 28.91
C GLU A 86 -5.89 -7.14 29.37
N ILE A 87 -5.47 -8.15 28.61
CA ILE A 87 -5.64 -9.57 28.98
C ILE A 87 -4.93 -9.88 30.31
N GLU A 88 -3.73 -9.36 30.52
CA GLU A 88 -3.00 -9.57 31.77
C GLU A 88 -3.75 -8.97 32.97
N ASN A 89 -4.25 -7.73 32.82
CA ASN A 89 -5.03 -7.05 33.86
C ASN A 89 -6.34 -7.79 34.16
N LEU A 90 -7.06 -8.24 33.14
CA LEU A 90 -8.26 -9.06 33.31
C LEU A 90 -7.96 -10.37 34.05
N ARG A 91 -6.82 -11.00 33.77
CA ARG A 91 -6.40 -12.22 34.46
C ARG A 91 -6.10 -11.96 35.94
N LYS A 92 -5.43 -10.86 36.26
CA LYS A 92 -5.17 -10.43 37.65
C LYS A 92 -6.48 -10.15 38.39
N GLY A 93 -7.39 -9.39 37.78
CA GLY A 93 -8.71 -9.09 38.36
C GLY A 93 -9.55 -10.35 38.63
N LYS A 94 -9.58 -11.28 37.66
CA LYS A 94 -10.28 -12.57 37.81
C LYS A 94 -9.71 -13.41 38.96
N ASN A 95 -8.39 -13.48 39.09
CA ASN A 95 -7.76 -14.24 40.17
C ASN A 95 -8.10 -13.65 41.54
N LYS A 96 -8.03 -12.32 41.69
CA LYS A 96 -8.39 -11.64 42.93
C LYS A 96 -9.86 -11.86 43.31
N SER A 97 -10.79 -11.69 42.37
CA SER A 97 -12.21 -11.93 42.62
C SER A 97 -12.50 -13.38 43.01
N LYS A 98 -11.75 -14.35 42.47
CA LYS A 98 -11.85 -15.76 42.85
C LYS A 98 -11.36 -16.00 44.28
N GLU A 99 -10.23 -15.42 44.66
CA GLU A 99 -9.71 -15.50 46.04
C GLU A 99 -10.69 -14.88 47.04
N ASP A 100 -11.24 -13.69 46.73
CA ASP A 100 -12.25 -13.01 47.55
C ASP A 100 -13.51 -13.87 47.72
N LEU A 101 -13.98 -14.52 46.65
CA LEU A 101 -15.12 -15.43 46.68
C LEU A 101 -14.86 -16.68 47.54
N ASP A 102 -13.66 -17.28 47.41
CA ASP A 102 -13.27 -18.44 48.20
C ASP A 102 -13.17 -18.07 49.69
N SER A 103 -12.62 -16.91 50.02
CA SER A 103 -12.60 -16.37 51.39
C SER A 103 -14.01 -16.17 51.94
N LEU A 104 -14.88 -15.46 51.21
CA LEU A 104 -16.26 -15.23 51.62
C LEU A 104 -17.03 -16.53 51.85
N LYS A 105 -16.83 -17.53 50.98
CA LYS A 105 -17.42 -18.86 51.11
C LYS A 105 -16.95 -19.56 52.39
N THR A 106 -15.68 -19.41 52.77
CA THR A 106 -15.19 -19.98 54.03
C THR A 106 -15.78 -19.30 55.26
N ASP A 107 -15.88 -17.97 55.25
CA ASP A 107 -16.42 -17.22 56.39
C ASP A 107 -17.92 -17.47 56.57
N TYR A 108 -18.68 -17.56 55.48
CA TYR A 108 -20.08 -17.98 55.52
C TYR A 108 -20.26 -19.36 56.16
N LYS A 109 -19.41 -20.34 55.78
CA LYS A 109 -19.45 -21.69 56.38
C LYS A 109 -19.18 -21.65 57.89
N LYS A 110 -18.23 -20.83 58.35
CA LYS A 110 -17.93 -20.68 59.78
C LYS A 110 -19.13 -20.09 60.52
N LEU A 111 -19.72 -19.00 60.03
CA LEU A 111 -20.88 -18.36 60.64
C LEU A 111 -22.06 -19.33 60.78
N ARG A 112 -22.34 -20.14 59.75
CA ARG A 112 -23.40 -21.16 59.78
C ARG A 112 -23.18 -22.24 60.84
N LEU A 113 -21.94 -22.57 61.17
CA LEU A 113 -21.60 -23.56 62.21
C LEU A 113 -21.54 -22.94 63.62
N SER A 114 -21.63 -21.60 63.71
CA SER A 114 -21.50 -20.85 64.97
C SER A 114 -22.85 -20.44 65.58
N GLY A 115 -23.97 -20.74 64.91
CA GLY A 115 -25.34 -20.48 65.38
C GLY A 115 -26.17 -21.75 65.38
#